data_AF-A0A7V1AGG9-F1
#
_entry.id   AF-A0A7V1AGG9-F1
#
_cell.length_a   1.000
_cell.length_b   1.000
_cell.length_c   1.000
_cell.angle_alpha   90.00
_cell.angle_beta   90.00
_cell.angle_gamma   90.00
#
_symmetry.space_group_name_H-M   'P 1'
#
loop_
_entity.id
_entity.type
_entity.pdbx_description
1 polymer ?
#
loop_
_entity_poly.entity_id
_entity_poly.type
_entity_poly.pdbx_seq_one_letter_code
_entity_poly.pdbx_strand_id
1 'polypeptide(L)' 'MKKLLILTVALAMALAFIGTAMAVPPGKTLKFETKMGTVVFSGKIHADAGMKCNNCHPKVFKMKKGADKIT' A
#
# COMPACT_ATOMS: atom_id res chain seq x y z
N MET A 1 33.36 12.67 14.54
CA MET A 1 33.31 11.44 13.72
C MET A 1 32.09 10.56 14.02
N LYS A 2 31.84 10.16 15.27
CA LYS A 2 30.69 9.30 15.64
C LYS A 2 29.30 9.86 15.26
N LYS A 3 29.08 11.17 15.43
CA LYS A 3 27.82 11.85 15.04
C LYS A 3 27.59 11.86 13.52
N LEU A 4 28.66 12.00 12.74
CA LEU A 4 28.60 11.98 11.27
C LEU A 4 28.25 10.58 10.77
N LEU A 5 28.84 9.55 11.39
CA LEU A 5 28.55 8.14 11.08
C LEU A 5 27.11 7.74 11.47
N ILE A 6 26.59 8.27 12.57
CA ILE A 6 25.19 8.05 12.98
C ILE A 6 24.22 8.70 11.96
N LEU A 7 24.52 9.93 11.51
CA LEU A 7 23.68 10.63 10.53
C LEU A 7 23.68 9.94 9.17
N THR A 8 24.82 9.44 8.71
CA THR A 8 24.89 8.71 7.44
C THR A 8 24.15 7.38 7.51
N VAL A 9 24.25 6.64 8.61
CA VAL A 9 23.49 5.39 8.82
C VAL A 9 21.99 5.66 8.92
N ALA A 10 21.56 6.71 9.65
CA ALA A 10 20.16 7.07 9.76
C ALA A 10 19.55 7.47 8.41
N LEU A 11 20.29 8.23 7.59
CA LEU A 11 19.87 8.62 6.24
C LEU A 11 19.79 7.42 5.30
N ALA A 12 20.79 6.53 5.32
CA ALA A 12 20.78 5.30 4.52
C ALA A 12 19.59 4.40 4.91
N MET A 13 19.28 4.31 6.20
CA MET A 13 18.12 3.55 6.68
C MET A 13 16.81 4.20 6.22
N ALA A 14 16.65 5.52 6.32
CA ALA A 14 15.45 6.21 5.83
C ALA A 14 15.22 5.99 4.32
N LEU A 15 16.29 6.00 3.51
CA LEU A 15 16.21 5.73 2.07
C LEU A 15 15.84 4.26 1.77
N ALA A 16 16.28 3.30 2.59
CA ALA A 16 15.99 1.88 2.40
C ALA A 16 14.51 1.51 2.66
N PHE A 17 13.74 2.36 3.36
CA PHE A 17 12.33 2.10 3.69
C PHE A 17 11.31 2.79 2.76
N ILE A 18 11.74 3.51 1.72
CA ILE A 18 10.83 4.22 0.79
C ILE A 18 9.92 3.24 0.01
N GLY A 19 10.27 1.96 -0.08
CA GLY A 19 9.59 0.99 -0.95
C GLY A 19 8.57 0.04 -0.30
N THR A 20 8.47 -0.06 1.03
CA THR A 20 7.84 -1.24 1.67
C THR A 20 6.41 -1.04 2.18
N ALA A 21 5.82 0.15 2.06
CA ALA A 21 4.46 0.42 2.55
C ALA A 21 3.55 1.05 1.48
N MET A 22 3.46 0.45 0.29
CA MET A 22 2.58 0.95 -0.77
C MET A 22 1.19 0.32 -0.64
N ALA A 23 0.34 0.90 0.22
CA ALA A 23 -1.11 0.88 -0.05
C ALA A 23 -1.33 1.47 -1.45
N VAL A 24 -2.29 0.94 -2.23
CA VAL A 24 -2.50 1.33 -3.64
C VAL A 24 -2.51 2.87 -3.75
N PRO A 25 -1.41 3.50 -4.22
CA PRO A 25 -1.29 4.95 -4.14
C PRO A 25 -2.27 5.61 -5.12
N PRO A 26 -2.62 6.89 -4.92
CA PRO A 26 -3.45 7.63 -5.87
C PRO A 26 -2.89 7.48 -7.29
N GLY A 27 -3.70 6.96 -8.22
CA GLY A 27 -3.29 6.72 -9.60
C GLY A 27 -2.82 5.29 -9.92
N LYS A 28 -2.68 4.39 -8.94
CA LYS A 28 -2.56 2.95 -9.20
C LYS A 28 -3.91 2.25 -9.05
N THR A 29 -4.12 1.23 -9.87
CA THR A 29 -5.29 0.34 -9.81
C THR A 29 -4.85 -1.11 -9.69
N LEU A 30 -5.61 -1.93 -8.96
CA LEU A 30 -5.42 -3.38 -8.93
C LEU A 30 -6.40 -4.03 -9.89
N LYS A 31 -5.93 -4.94 -10.73
CA LYS A 31 -6.79 -5.79 -11.55
C LYS A 31 -6.88 -7.19 -10.93
N PHE A 32 -8.09 -7.72 -10.88
CA PHE A 32 -8.42 -9.07 -10.42
C PHE A 32 -9.16 -9.77 -11.54
N GLU A 33 -8.54 -10.78 -12.13
CA GLU A 33 -9.18 -11.60 -13.16
C GLU A 33 -10.00 -12.69 -12.48
N THR A 34 -11.27 -12.79 -12.84
CA THR A 34 -12.18 -13.81 -12.33
C THR A 34 -12.83 -14.54 -13.48
N LYS A 35 -13.44 -15.71 -13.21
CA LYS A 35 -14.20 -16.45 -14.22
C LYS A 35 -15.39 -15.67 -14.78
N MET A 36 -15.89 -14.66 -14.05
CA MET A 36 -17.01 -13.81 -14.46
C MET A 36 -16.57 -12.49 -15.10
N GLY A 37 -15.25 -12.29 -15.28
CA GLY A 37 -14.68 -11.06 -15.83
C GLY A 37 -13.66 -10.39 -14.91
N THR A 38 -13.10 -9.28 -15.38
CA THR A 38 -12.02 -8.57 -14.69
C THR A 38 -12.58 -7.46 -13.81
N VAL A 39 -12.25 -7.49 -12.51
CA VAL A 39 -12.57 -6.44 -11.55
C VAL A 39 -11.36 -5.51 -11.40
N VAL A 40 -11.59 -4.20 -11.54
CA VAL A 40 -10.55 -3.18 -11.36
C VAL A 40 -10.83 -2.37 -10.09
N PHE A 41 -9.96 -2.50 -9.10
CA PHE A 41 -10.00 -1.71 -7.88
C PHE A 41 -9.16 -0.42 -8.03
N SER A 42 -9.75 0.72 -7.70
CA SER A 42 -9.09 2.03 -7.68
C SER A 42 -9.14 2.63 -6.28
N GLY A 43 -7.98 2.83 -5.65
CA GLY A 43 -7.90 3.51 -4.35
C GLY A 43 -8.37 4.97 -4.41
N LYS A 44 -8.19 5.63 -5.57
CA LYS A 44 -8.62 7.02 -5.77
C LYS A 44 -10.14 7.17 -5.67
N ILE A 45 -10.91 6.30 -6.33
CA ILE A 45 -12.39 6.35 -6.30
C ILE A 45 -12.89 6.24 -4.85
N HIS A 46 -12.27 5.35 -4.06
CA HIS A 46 -12.65 5.17 -2.66
C HIS A 46 -12.24 6.39 -1.80
N ALA A 47 -11.05 6.95 -2.03
CA ALA A 47 -10.59 8.14 -1.33
C ALA A 47 -11.42 9.39 -1.67
N ASP A 48 -11.78 9.58 -2.94
CA ASP A 48 -12.66 10.67 -3.40
C ASP A 48 -14.06 10.55 -2.78
N ALA A 49 -14.53 9.32 -2.53
CA ALA A 49 -15.75 9.04 -1.78
C ALA A 49 -15.61 9.23 -0.26
N GLY A 50 -14.47 9.73 0.23
CA GLY A 50 -14.22 10.02 1.64
C GLY A 50 -13.75 8.82 2.48
N MET A 51 -13.48 7.67 1.86
CA MET A 51 -12.98 6.49 2.57
C MET A 51 -11.50 6.65 2.91
N LYS A 52 -11.13 6.32 4.14
CA LYS A 52 -9.74 6.33 4.61
C LYS A 52 -9.18 4.91 4.67
N CYS A 53 -7.86 4.80 4.70
CA CYS A 53 -7.17 3.50 4.70
C CYS A 53 -7.65 2.58 5.84
N ASN A 54 -7.94 3.14 7.02
CA ASN A 54 -8.37 2.40 8.21
C ASN A 54 -9.83 1.91 8.12
N ASN A 55 -10.64 2.42 7.20
CA ASN A 55 -11.99 1.90 6.98
C ASN A 55 -11.94 0.46 6.45
N CYS A 56 -10.87 0.07 5.75
CA CYS A 56 -10.70 -1.28 5.19
C CYS A 56 -9.51 -2.03 5.79
N HIS A 57 -8.40 -1.36 6.08
CA HIS A 57 -7.18 -2.00 6.57
C HIS A 57 -6.99 -1.83 8.07
N PRO A 58 -6.52 -2.89 8.77
CA PRO A 58 -6.30 -4.25 8.29
C PRO A 58 -7.55 -5.15 8.39
N LYS A 59 -8.69 -4.61 8.85
CA LYS A 59 -9.83 -5.40 9.32
C LYS A 59 -10.58 -6.14 8.21
N VAL A 60 -10.85 -5.48 7.10
CA VAL A 60 -11.60 -6.03 5.95
C VAL A 60 -10.65 -6.66 4.95
N PHE A 61 -9.58 -5.94 4.63
CA PHE A 61 -8.50 -6.41 3.77
C PHE A 61 -7.17 -6.20 4.48
N LYS A 62 -6.21 -7.07 4.26
CA LYS A 62 -4.82 -6.90 4.66
C LYS A 62 -4.13 -6.00 3.66
N MET A 63 -3.13 -5.26 4.12
CA MET A 63 -2.26 -4.44 3.26
C MET A 63 -1.25 -5.31 2.48
N LYS A 64 -1.72 -6.44 1.94
CA LYS A 64 -0.93 -7.40 1.17
C LYS A 64 -1.83 -8.06 0.12
N LYS A 65 -1.54 -7.83 -1.15
CA LYS A 65 -2.28 -8.44 -2.27
C LYS A 65 -2.27 -9.97 -2.14
N GLY A 66 -3.44 -10.59 -2.23
CA GLY A 66 -3.61 -12.05 -2.14
C GLY A 66 -3.53 -12.64 -0.72
N ALA A 67 -3.40 -11.81 0.33
CA ALA A 67 -3.40 -12.29 1.72
C ALA A 67 -4.80 -12.58 2.27
N ASP A 68 -5.84 -12.15 1.55
CA ASP A 68 -7.24 -12.44 1.84
C ASP A 68 -7.82 -13.28 0.71
N LYS A 69 -8.64 -14.26 1.09
CA LYS A 69 -9.34 -15.11 0.13
C LYS A 69 -10.55 -14.33 -0.37
N ILE A 70 -10.51 -13.89 -1.62
CA ILE A 70 -11.64 -13.28 -2.33
C ILE A 70 -12.34 -14.45 -3.03
N THR A 71 -13.36 -15.01 -2.37
CA THR A 71 -14.19 -16.12 -2.89
C THR A 71 -15.27 -15.62 -3.82
#